data_AF-A0A3M1QUZ4-F1
#
_entry.id   AF-A0A3M1QUZ4-F1
#
_cell.length_a   1.000
_cell.length_b   1.000
_cell.length_c   1.000
_cell.angle_alpha   90.00
_cell.angle_beta   90.00
_cell.angle_gamma   90.00
#
_symmetry.space_group_name_H-M   'P 1'
#
loop_
_entity.id
_entity.type
_entity.pdbx_description
1 polymer ?
#
loop_
_entity_poly.entity_id
_entity_poly.type
_entity_poly.pdbx_seq_one_letter_code
_entity_poly.pdbx_strand_id
1 'polypeptide(L)'
;MGVRLTLQKRVEPSPWLPPLLPLLSILLALLLGAGVLSLAHTDPWEAYREMVVGAFGDLYALSETLVKATPLVLTGLGVALAFRMRFWNIGAEGQLYMGAMGATWVALSYTDLPAPLLQALMLLVGG
;
A
#
# COMPACT_ATOMS: atom_id res chain seq x y z
N MET A 1 -16.27 -38.38 -35.79
CA MET A 1 -16.57 -36.95 -35.63
C MET A 1 -15.58 -36.36 -34.63
N GLY A 2 -14.57 -35.64 -35.10
CA GLY A 2 -13.53 -35.06 -34.22
C GLY A 2 -13.92 -33.66 -33.80
N VAL A 3 -14.04 -33.42 -32.49
CA VAL A 3 -14.28 -32.08 -31.95
C VAL A 3 -13.04 -31.23 -32.21
N ARG A 4 -13.16 -30.19 -33.05
CA ARG A 4 -12.10 -29.18 -33.23
C ARG A 4 -12.16 -28.22 -32.04
N LEU A 5 -11.21 -28.36 -31.12
CA LEU A 5 -10.98 -27.38 -30.06
C LEU A 5 -10.26 -26.17 -30.66
N THR A 6 -10.92 -25.02 -30.71
CA THR A 6 -10.33 -23.75 -31.13
C THR A 6 -10.09 -22.87 -29.90
N LEU A 7 -8.82 -22.57 -29.64
CA LEU A 7 -8.44 -21.62 -28.58
C LEU A 7 -8.71 -20.20 -29.09
N GLN A 8 -9.74 -19.54 -28.57
CA GLN A 8 -10.02 -18.13 -28.81
C GLN A 8 -9.61 -17.28 -27.60
N LYS A 9 -8.94 -16.16 -27.86
CA LYS A 9 -8.63 -15.16 -26.83
C LYS A 9 -9.95 -14.61 -26.29
N ARG A 10 -10.23 -14.82 -25.00
CA ARG A 10 -11.46 -14.36 -24.34
C ARG A 10 -11.43 -12.83 -24.26
N VAL A 11 -12.34 -12.16 -24.98
CA VAL A 11 -12.42 -10.69 -25.07
C VAL A 11 -13.13 -10.09 -23.85
N GLU A 12 -14.07 -10.84 -23.27
CA GLU A 12 -14.79 -10.43 -22.05
C GLU A 12 -14.24 -11.16 -20.81
N PRO A 13 -13.71 -10.44 -19.81
CA PRO A 13 -13.39 -11.04 -18.52
C PRO A 13 -14.68 -11.54 -17.87
N SER A 14 -14.63 -12.72 -17.23
CA SER A 14 -15.79 -13.24 -16.52
C SER A 14 -16.21 -12.29 -15.40
N PRO A 15 -17.51 -12.04 -15.17
CA PRO A 15 -17.99 -11.01 -14.23
C PRO A 15 -17.55 -11.23 -12.78
N TRP A 16 -17.20 -12.47 -12.42
CA TRP A 16 -16.79 -12.87 -11.06
C TRP A 16 -15.30 -12.65 -10.78
N LEU A 17 -14.45 -12.61 -11.82
CA LEU A 17 -13.00 -12.50 -11.65
C LEU A 17 -12.57 -11.17 -11.00
N PRO A 18 -13.08 -10.00 -11.44
CA PRO A 18 -12.65 -8.71 -10.91
C PRO A 18 -12.78 -8.56 -9.39
N PRO A 19 -13.89 -8.96 -8.73
CA PRO A 19 -13.98 -8.89 -7.26
C PRO A 19 -13.25 -10.05 -6.55
N LEU A 20 -13.15 -11.24 -7.16
CA LEU A 20 -12.49 -12.39 -6.54
C LEU A 20 -10.97 -12.23 -6.49
N LEU A 21 -10.38 -11.57 -7.47
CA LEU A 21 -8.92 -11.43 -7.56
C LEU A 21 -8.33 -10.68 -6.35
N PRO A 22 -8.80 -9.48 -5.95
CA PRO A 22 -8.31 -8.80 -4.75
C PRO A 22 -8.48 -9.64 -3.47
N LEU A 23 -9.62 -10.32 -3.32
CA LEU A 23 -9.87 -11.17 -2.15
C LEU A 23 -8.89 -12.33 -2.07
N LEU A 24 -8.64 -13.00 -3.20
CA LEU A 24 -7.66 -14.07 -3.29
C LEU A 24 -6.24 -13.55 -3.03
N SER A 25 -5.89 -12.36 -3.54
CA SER A 25 -4.61 -11.72 -3.28
C SER A 25 -4.41 -11.43 -1.78
N ILE A 26 -5.42 -10.91 -1.09
CA ILE A 26 -5.37 -10.67 0.36
C ILE A 26 -5.19 -12.00 1.11
N LEU A 27 -5.96 -13.02 0.76
CA LEU A 27 -5.85 -14.34 1.39
C LEU A 27 -4.45 -14.93 1.20
N LEU A 28 -3.91 -14.90 -0.02
CA LEU A 28 -2.56 -15.39 -0.30
C LEU A 28 -1.49 -14.58 0.46
N ALA A 29 -1.65 -13.26 0.56
CA ALA A 29 -0.74 -12.42 1.35
C ALA A 29 -0.74 -12.79 2.83
N LEU A 30 -1.92 -13.03 3.43
CA LEU A 30 -2.04 -13.49 4.82
C LEU A 30 -1.45 -14.90 5.00
N LEU A 31 -1.65 -15.82 4.04
CA LEU A 31 -1.05 -17.16 4.13
C LEU A 31 0.48 -17.11 4.05
N LEU A 32 1.03 -16.30 3.14
CA LEU A 32 2.48 -16.10 3.03
C LEU A 32 3.04 -15.41 4.28
N GLY A 33 2.35 -14.39 4.79
CA GLY A 33 2.71 -13.72 6.04
C GLY A 33 2.73 -14.68 7.22
N ALA A 34 1.76 -15.59 7.33
CA ALA A 34 1.71 -16.59 8.38
C ALA A 34 2.90 -17.54 8.31
N GLY A 35 3.31 -17.91 7.08
CA GLY A 35 4.55 -18.67 6.85
C GLY A 35 5.78 -17.93 7.39
N VAL A 36 5.94 -16.65 7.06
CA VAL A 36 7.06 -15.82 7.54
C VAL A 36 7.05 -15.67 9.07
N LEU A 37 5.89 -15.42 9.67
CA LEU A 37 5.74 -15.31 11.13
C LEU A 37 6.11 -16.62 11.84
N SER A 38 5.67 -17.75 11.30
CA SER A 38 6.00 -19.07 11.83
C SER A 38 7.51 -19.35 11.77
N LEU A 39 8.16 -18.95 10.65
CA LEU A 39 9.62 -19.04 10.51
C LEU A 39 10.36 -18.13 11.50
N ALA A 40 9.75 -17.03 11.92
CA ALA A 40 10.24 -16.14 12.97
C ALA A 40 9.86 -16.61 14.39
N HIS A 41 9.35 -17.83 14.54
CA HIS A 41 8.87 -18.40 15.82
C HIS A 41 7.79 -17.57 16.52
N THR A 42 6.97 -16.84 15.75
CA THR A 42 5.83 -16.07 16.23
C THR A 42 4.54 -16.77 15.82
N ASP A 43 3.58 -16.92 16.74
CA ASP A 43 2.26 -17.48 16.41
C ASP A 43 1.52 -16.53 15.45
N PRO A 44 1.21 -16.96 14.20
CA PRO A 44 0.52 -16.10 13.24
C PRO A 44 -0.89 -15.71 13.68
N TRP A 45 -1.58 -16.57 14.42
CA TRP A 45 -2.93 -16.30 14.89
C TRP A 45 -2.93 -15.17 15.91
N GLU A 46 -2.02 -15.22 16.87
CA GLU A 46 -1.83 -14.14 17.85
C GLU A 46 -1.43 -12.84 17.15
N ALA A 47 -0.45 -12.89 16.24
CA ALA A 47 -0.02 -11.71 15.49
C ALA A 47 -1.16 -11.06 14.68
N TYR A 48 -2.00 -11.86 14.00
CA TYR A 48 -3.14 -11.32 13.26
C TYR A 48 -4.27 -10.82 14.16
N ARG A 49 -4.47 -11.45 15.32
CA ARG A 49 -5.39 -10.93 16.32
C ARG A 49 -4.93 -9.56 16.82
N GLU A 50 -3.65 -9.43 17.17
CA GLU A 50 -3.07 -8.15 17.61
C GLU A 50 -3.08 -7.10 16.48
N MET A 51 -2.88 -7.50 15.22
CA MET A 51 -3.03 -6.60 14.07
C MET A 51 -4.46 -6.05 13.95
N VAL A 52 -5.48 -6.90 14.12
CA VAL A 52 -6.89 -6.47 14.06
C VAL A 52 -7.25 -5.59 15.26
N VAL A 53 -6.83 -5.96 16.47
CA VAL A 53 -7.07 -5.16 17.68
C VAL A 53 -6.33 -3.81 17.60
N GLY A 54 -5.09 -3.81 17.13
CA GLY A 54 -4.30 -2.60 16.94
C GLY A 54 -4.85 -1.67 15.86
N ALA A 55 -5.64 -2.19 14.91
CA ALA A 55 -6.27 -1.39 13.86
C ALA A 55 -7.69 -0.91 14.20
N PHE A 56 -8.47 -1.72 14.95
CA PHE A 56 -9.91 -1.51 15.14
C PHE A 56 -10.39 -1.62 16.60
N GLY A 57 -9.49 -1.87 17.55
CA GLY A 57 -9.85 -2.21 18.94
C GLY A 57 -10.50 -1.06 19.72
N ASP A 58 -10.12 0.17 19.42
CA ASP A 58 -10.74 1.37 19.96
C ASP A 58 -10.73 2.54 18.95
N LEU A 59 -11.29 3.68 19.36
CA LEU A 59 -11.39 4.86 18.49
C LEU A 59 -10.01 5.47 18.18
N TYR A 60 -9.04 5.34 19.07
CA TYR A 60 -7.69 5.86 18.88
C TYR A 60 -6.94 5.01 17.84
N ALA A 61 -6.97 3.69 17.99
CA ALA A 61 -6.44 2.71 17.04
C ALA A 61 -7.02 2.91 15.63
N LEU A 62 -8.34 3.09 15.56
CA LEU A 62 -9.01 3.39 14.29
C LEU A 62 -8.54 4.72 13.70
N SER A 63 -8.43 5.77 14.52
CA SER A 63 -7.93 7.07 14.09
C SER A 63 -6.50 6.98 13.57
N GLU A 64 -5.62 6.25 14.25
CA GLU A 64 -4.23 6.06 13.84
C GLU A 64 -4.16 5.29 12.51
N THR A 65 -4.99 4.26 12.36
CA THR A 65 -5.12 3.50 11.11
C THR A 65 -5.55 4.41 9.96
N LEU A 66 -6.55 5.26 10.18
CA LEU A 66 -7.00 6.22 9.17
C LEU A 66 -5.92 7.25 8.82
N VAL A 67 -5.18 7.77 9.81
CA VAL A 67 -4.07 8.70 9.58
C VAL A 67 -3.00 8.08 8.68
N LYS A 68 -2.65 6.81 8.90
CA LYS A 68 -1.67 6.08 8.06
C LYS A 68 -2.25 5.68 6.69
N ALA A 69 -3.52 5.30 6.64
CA ALA A 69 -4.18 4.86 5.40
C ALA A 69 -4.45 6.02 4.44
N THR A 70 -4.76 7.22 4.95
CA THR A 70 -5.12 8.39 4.13
C THR A 70 -4.09 8.70 3.05
N PRO A 71 -2.78 8.89 3.35
CA PRO A 71 -1.81 9.19 2.30
C PRO A 71 -1.63 8.02 1.32
N LEU A 72 -1.69 6.77 1.76
CA LEU A 72 -1.61 5.60 0.88
C LEU A 72 -2.78 5.51 -0.09
N VAL A 73 -4.01 5.80 0.37
CA VAL A 73 -5.21 5.86 -0.48
C VAL A 73 -5.07 6.98 -1.51
N LEU A 74 -4.60 8.16 -1.11
CA LEU A 74 -4.36 9.27 -2.04
C LEU A 74 -3.30 8.93 -3.09
N THR A 75 -2.20 8.29 -2.69
CA THR A 75 -1.17 7.78 -3.60
C THR A 75 -1.75 6.77 -4.59
N GLY A 76 -2.55 5.80 -4.11
CA GLY A 76 -3.23 4.82 -4.96
C GLY A 76 -4.19 5.45 -5.97
N LEU A 77 -4.95 6.47 -5.55
CA LEU A 77 -5.84 7.24 -6.43
C LEU A 77 -5.06 7.98 -7.54
N GLY A 78 -3.92 8.59 -7.19
CA GLY A 78 -3.02 9.22 -8.17
C GLY A 78 -2.45 8.21 -9.19
N VAL A 79 -2.01 7.05 -8.71
CA VAL A 79 -1.52 5.96 -9.59
C VAL A 79 -2.62 5.41 -10.48
N ALA A 80 -3.85 5.28 -9.98
CA ALA A 80 -4.98 4.83 -10.78
C ALA A 80 -5.25 5.75 -11.99
N LEU A 81 -5.05 7.07 -11.84
CA LEU A 81 -5.10 8.01 -12.95
C LEU A 81 -3.94 7.80 -13.93
N ALA A 82 -2.72 7.61 -13.44
CA ALA A 82 -1.55 7.32 -14.28
C ALA A 82 -1.72 6.02 -15.11
N PHE A 83 -2.29 4.98 -14.52
CA PHE A 83 -2.60 3.73 -15.22
C PHE A 83 -3.61 3.92 -16.36
N ARG A 84 -4.56 4.86 -16.26
CA ARG A 84 -5.45 5.21 -17.38
C ARG A 84 -4.70 5.82 -18.56
N MET A 85 -3.59 6.51 -18.30
CA MET A 85 -2.68 7.04 -19.32
C MET A 85 -1.67 6.00 -19.82
N ARG A 86 -1.79 4.73 -19.39
CA ARG A 86 -0.83 3.64 -19.65
C ARG A 86 0.58 3.92 -19.12
N PHE A 87 0.70 4.84 -18.17
CA PHE A 87 1.94 5.11 -17.47
C PHE A 87 2.01 4.21 -16.24
N TRP A 88 2.95 3.27 -16.24
CA TRP A 88 3.07 2.26 -15.21
C TRP A 88 4.00 2.72 -14.08
N ASN A 89 3.46 2.97 -12.89
CA ASN A 89 4.23 3.26 -11.67
C ASN A 89 3.94 2.18 -10.61
N ILE A 90 4.98 1.45 -10.18
CA ILE A 90 4.91 0.43 -9.11
C ILE A 90 5.30 1.02 -7.75
N GLY A 91 6.12 2.06 -7.74
CA GLY A 91 6.85 2.53 -6.56
C GLY A 91 6.29 3.80 -5.93
N ALA A 92 5.07 4.21 -6.25
CA ALA A 92 4.51 5.47 -5.77
C ALA A 92 4.42 5.54 -4.23
N GLU A 93 4.11 4.43 -3.58
CA GLU A 93 4.18 4.32 -2.11
C GLU A 93 5.62 4.50 -1.60
N GLY A 94 6.59 3.91 -2.28
CA GLY A 94 8.01 4.12 -1.97
C GLY A 94 8.45 5.58 -2.14
N GLN A 95 7.95 6.27 -3.17
CA GLN A 95 8.20 7.69 -3.38
C GLN A 95 7.63 8.55 -2.25
N LEU A 96 6.40 8.25 -1.80
CA LEU A 96 5.80 8.90 -0.64
C LEU A 96 6.68 8.74 0.61
N TYR A 97 7.11 7.51 0.91
CA TYR A 97 7.96 7.26 2.09
C TYR A 97 9.34 7.90 1.96
N MET A 98 9.99 7.79 0.80
CA MET A 98 11.28 8.43 0.56
C MET A 98 11.21 9.95 0.70
N GLY A 99 10.12 10.54 0.21
CA GLY A 99 9.82 11.96 0.40
C GLY A 99 9.64 12.35 1.86
N ALA A 100 8.83 11.60 2.60
CA ALA A 100 8.64 11.80 4.03
C ALA A 100 9.95 11.67 4.82
N MET A 101 10.80 10.68 4.47
CA MET A 101 12.13 10.50 5.06
C MET A 101 13.04 11.70 4.75
N GLY A 102 13.06 12.17 3.50
CA GLY A 102 13.85 13.33 3.09
C GLY A 102 13.43 14.62 3.80
N ALA A 103 12.12 14.90 3.84
CA ALA A 103 11.57 16.05 4.57
C ALA A 103 11.89 15.98 6.07
N THR A 104 11.77 14.79 6.69
CA THR A 104 12.10 14.58 8.10
C THR A 104 13.59 14.78 8.35
N TRP A 105 14.45 14.28 7.47
CA TRP A 105 15.90 14.48 7.58
C TRP A 105 16.27 15.96 7.56
N VAL A 106 15.68 16.75 6.66
CA VAL A 106 15.86 18.21 6.63
C VAL A 106 15.37 18.86 7.92
N ALA A 107 14.16 18.51 8.38
CA ALA A 107 13.57 19.07 9.59
C ALA A 107 14.44 18.85 10.83
N LEU A 108 15.08 17.68 10.93
CA LEU A 108 15.94 17.31 12.06
C LEU A 108 17.38 17.84 11.92
N SER A 109 17.87 18.07 10.70
CA SER A 109 19.25 18.49 10.45
C SER A 109 19.44 20.01 10.44
N TYR A 110 18.37 20.77 10.16
CA TYR A 110 18.42 22.22 9.97
C TYR A 110 17.43 22.96 10.88
N THR A 111 17.36 22.57 12.16
CA THR A 111 16.42 23.11 13.15
C THR A 111 16.52 24.62 13.37
N ASP A 112 17.68 25.21 13.09
CA ASP A 112 17.96 26.63 13.34
C ASP A 112 17.51 27.55 12.19
N LEU A 113 17.05 26.99 11.07
CA LEU A 113 16.58 27.79 9.95
C LEU A 113 15.24 28.48 10.27
N PRO A 114 15.00 29.69 9.73
CA PRO A 114 13.69 30.31 9.79
C PRO A 114 12.61 29.39 9.20
N ALA A 115 11.46 29.28 9.89
CA ALA A 115 10.41 28.32 9.55
C ALA A 115 9.99 28.30 8.06
N PRO A 116 9.84 29.44 7.35
CA PRO A 116 9.49 29.42 5.93
C PRO A 116 10.56 28.77 5.05
N LEU A 117 11.84 29.03 5.36
CA LEU A 117 12.96 28.46 4.61
C LEU A 117 13.10 26.96 4.89
N LEU A 118 12.90 26.57 6.16
CA LEU A 118 12.90 25.16 6.54
C LEU A 118 11.80 24.39 5.81
N GLN A 119 10.57 24.90 5.80
CA GLN A 119 9.44 24.27 5.11
C GLN A 119 9.67 24.18 3.60
N ALA A 120 10.23 25.23 2.97
CA ALA A 120 10.57 25.20 1.55
C ALA A 120 11.62 24.11 1.24
N LEU A 121 12.67 23.99 2.07
CA LEU A 121 13.67 22.94 1.93
C LEU A 121 13.09 21.54 2.15
N MET A 122 12.21 21.38 3.15
CA MET A 122 11.51 20.13 3.40
C MET A 122 10.66 19.69 2.19
N LEU A 123 9.93 20.63 1.57
CA LEU A 123 9.15 20.36 0.35
C LEU A 123 10.05 20.00 -0.83
N LEU A 124 11.15 20.73 -1.05
CA LEU A 124 12.07 20.47 -2.15
C LEU A 124 12.76 19.11 -2.05
N VAL A 125 13.16 18.71 -0.85
CA VAL A 125 13.81 17.40 -0.62
C VAL A 125 12.79 16.27 -0.51
N GLY A 126 11.59 16.58 0.01
CA GLY A 126 10.50 15.62 0.14
C GLY A 126 9.75 15.30 -1.15
N GLY A 127 9.84 16.16 -2.17
CA GLY A 127 9.17 15.98 -3.46
C GLY A 127 7.84 16.72 -3.57
#